data_AF-A0A2T6L370-F1
#
_entry.id   AF-A0A2T6L370-F1
#
_cell.length_a   1.000
_cell.length_b   1.000
_cell.length_c   1.000
_cell.angle_alpha   90.00
_cell.angle_beta   90.00
_cell.angle_gamma   90.00
#
_symmetry.space_group_name_H-M   'P 1'
#
loop_
_entity.id
_entity.type
_entity.pdbx_description
1 polymer ?
#
loop_
_entity_poly.entity_id
_entity_poly.type
_entity_poly.pdbx_seq_one_letter_code
_entity_poly.pdbx_strand_id
1 'polypeptide(L)'
;MLTTTLWAAQIILALFFLFAGLPKILGRGIDRWTGFDDVPRPLTILIGIAEVAAPVALVLPMLLGGLEWTTPLAAAGLAVVTLMACGFHLRAGEWLPALETAMWAMLAGAVAVGRWGLLATGPSLTPELLVPVIGVLVVALVVNIIAIFRTPAPSRAEALDTEAARA
;
A
#
# COMPACT_ATOMS: atom_id res chain seq x y z
N MET A 1 24.21 10.42 8.03
CA MET A 1 23.94 9.78 6.71
C MET A 1 22.59 9.07 6.70
N LEU A 2 22.33 8.11 7.61
CA LEU A 2 21.05 7.38 7.65
C LEU A 2 19.79 8.29 7.72
N THR A 3 19.79 9.31 8.59
CA THR A 3 18.65 10.23 8.71
C THR A 3 18.33 10.96 7.41
N THR A 4 19.34 11.43 6.68
CA THR A 4 19.20 12.08 5.38
C THR A 4 18.64 11.11 4.34
N THR A 5 19.14 9.87 4.32
CA THR A 5 18.63 8.80 3.43
C THR A 5 17.16 8.49 3.71
N LEU A 6 16.76 8.38 4.97
CA LEU A 6 15.36 8.14 5.35
C LEU A 6 14.46 9.31 4.95
N TRP A 7 14.92 10.55 5.10
CA TRP A 7 14.18 11.72 4.61
C TRP A 7 13.98 11.70 3.09
N ALA A 8 15.03 11.38 2.32
CA ALA A 8 14.91 11.24 0.88
C ALA A 8 13.91 10.14 0.49
N ALA A 9 14.00 8.97 1.13
CA ALA A 9 13.07 7.87 0.93
C ALA A 9 11.61 8.27 1.24
N GLN A 10 11.38 8.97 2.36
CA GLN A 10 10.05 9.46 2.75
C GLN A 10 9.47 10.43 1.74
N ILE A 11 10.27 11.38 1.23
CA ILE A 11 9.82 12.35 0.23
C ILE A 11 9.46 11.65 -1.09
N ILE A 12 10.31 10.71 -1.54
CA ILE A 12 10.06 9.94 -2.77
C ILE A 12 8.78 9.13 -2.63
N LEU A 13 8.62 8.39 -1.53
CA LEU A 13 7.38 7.64 -1.24
C LEU A 13 6.17 8.57 -1.19
N ALA A 14 6.28 9.70 -0.50
CA ALA A 14 5.17 10.63 -0.36
C ALA A 14 4.70 11.16 -1.71
N LEU A 15 5.63 11.59 -2.58
CA LEU A 15 5.29 12.05 -3.92
C LEU A 15 4.64 10.93 -4.75
N PHE A 16 5.26 9.74 -4.79
CA PHE A 16 4.73 8.62 -5.56
C PHE A 16 3.30 8.26 -5.15
N PHE A 17 3.04 8.08 -3.86
CA PHE A 17 1.74 7.64 -3.38
C PHE A 17 0.66 8.73 -3.41
N LEU A 18 1.03 10.01 -3.37
CA LEU A 18 0.08 11.08 -3.70
C LEU A 18 -0.37 10.98 -5.17
N PHE A 19 0.55 10.74 -6.11
CA PHE A 19 0.21 10.54 -7.51
C PHE A 19 -0.54 9.21 -7.77
N ALA A 20 -0.24 8.15 -7.03
CA ALA A 20 -0.89 6.86 -7.17
C ALA A 20 -2.29 6.81 -6.54
N GLY A 21 -2.50 7.49 -5.41
CA GLY A 21 -3.76 7.44 -4.65
C GLY A 21 -4.81 8.43 -5.14
N LEU A 22 -4.41 9.63 -5.56
CA LEU A 22 -5.36 10.68 -5.96
C LEU A 22 -6.27 10.26 -7.14
N PRO A 23 -5.79 9.59 -8.21
CA PRO A 23 -6.64 9.04 -9.26
C PRO A 23 -7.73 8.09 -8.75
N LYS A 24 -7.42 7.27 -7.73
CA LYS A 24 -8.36 6.29 -7.13
C LYS A 24 -9.51 6.97 -6.39
N ILE A 25 -9.21 8.07 -5.70
CA ILE A 25 -10.23 8.90 -5.01
C ILE A 25 -11.11 9.59 -6.05
N LEU A 26 -10.48 10.25 -7.03
CA LEU A 26 -11.18 11.05 -8.03
C LEU A 26 -11.92 10.21 -9.08
N GLY A 27 -11.55 8.94 -9.25
CA GLY A 27 -12.04 8.06 -10.31
C GLY A 27 -11.66 8.55 -11.70
N ARG A 28 -10.45 9.09 -11.87
CA ARG A 28 -9.97 9.61 -13.16
C ARG A 28 -8.74 8.85 -13.61
N GLY A 29 -8.80 8.27 -14.81
CA GLY A 29 -7.68 7.55 -15.41
C GLY A 29 -7.45 6.14 -14.86
N ILE A 30 -8.25 5.70 -13.87
CA ILE A 30 -8.18 4.35 -13.30
C ILE A 30 -8.72 3.28 -14.25
N ASP A 31 -9.58 3.65 -15.21
CA ASP A 31 -10.13 2.74 -16.23
C ASP A 31 -9.04 2.23 -17.21
N ARG A 32 -7.84 2.82 -17.16
CA ARG A 32 -6.68 2.38 -17.93
C ARG A 32 -5.79 1.43 -17.14
N TRP A 33 -6.10 1.20 -15.86
CA TRP A 33 -5.34 0.34 -14.97
C TRP A 33 -5.97 -1.04 -14.93
N THR A 34 -5.16 -2.03 -15.23
CA THR A 34 -5.56 -3.44 -15.29
C THR A 34 -6.14 -3.91 -13.95
N GLY A 35 -7.31 -4.53 -14.04
CA GLY A 35 -8.04 -5.17 -12.94
C GLY A 35 -8.63 -4.23 -11.88
N PHE A 36 -8.75 -2.93 -12.16
CA PHE A 36 -9.66 -2.06 -11.40
C PHE A 36 -11.13 -2.26 -11.78
N ASP A 37 -11.42 -2.87 -12.93
CA ASP A 37 -12.78 -3.16 -13.41
C ASP A 37 -13.52 -4.15 -12.49
N ASP A 38 -12.78 -5.07 -11.85
CA ASP A 38 -13.30 -6.08 -10.94
C ASP A 38 -13.30 -5.62 -9.46
N VAL A 39 -12.78 -4.42 -9.18
CA VAL A 39 -12.67 -3.89 -7.82
C VAL A 39 -13.85 -2.96 -7.54
N PRO A 40 -14.65 -3.21 -6.48
CA PRO A 40 -15.74 -2.32 -6.12
C PRO A 40 -15.25 -0.88 -5.89
N ARG A 41 -15.89 0.09 -6.54
CA ARG A 41 -15.52 1.52 -6.43
C ARG A 41 -15.33 2.03 -4.99
N PRO A 42 -16.15 1.64 -3.98
CA PRO A 42 -15.91 2.04 -2.60
C PRO A 42 -14.56 1.55 -2.05
N LEU A 43 -14.14 0.33 -2.41
CA LEU A 43 -12.85 -0.22 -2.02
C LEU A 43 -11.70 0.53 -2.72
N THR A 44 -11.84 0.85 -4.00
CA THR A 44 -10.88 1.68 -4.74
C THR A 44 -10.68 3.05 -4.06
N ILE A 45 -11.77 3.71 -3.66
CA ILE A 45 -11.70 5.00 -2.96
C ILE A 45 -11.02 4.84 -1.60
N LEU A 46 -11.35 3.79 -0.84
CA LEU A 46 -10.72 3.52 0.45
C LEU A 46 -9.20 3.34 0.32
N ILE A 47 -8.76 2.57 -0.68
CA ILE A 47 -7.33 2.40 -1.00
C ILE A 47 -6.70 3.76 -1.33
N GLY A 48 -7.35 4.55 -2.19
CA GLY A 48 -6.87 5.90 -2.54
C GLY A 48 -6.74 6.82 -1.33
N ILE A 49 -7.71 6.82 -0.41
CA ILE A 49 -7.65 7.59 0.84
C ILE A 49 -6.46 7.13 1.69
N ALA A 50 -6.26 5.82 1.84
CA ALA A 50 -5.13 5.28 2.60
C ALA A 50 -3.78 5.67 1.98
N GLU A 51 -3.65 5.56 0.65
CA GLU A 51 -2.45 5.93 -0.10
C GLU A 51 -2.17 7.44 -0.09
N VAL A 52 -3.17 8.30 0.11
CA VAL A 52 -2.96 9.75 0.28
C VAL A 52 -2.68 10.10 1.74
N ALA A 53 -3.37 9.47 2.68
CA ALA A 53 -3.18 9.70 4.12
C ALA A 53 -1.79 9.25 4.60
N ALA A 54 -1.27 8.14 4.07
CA ALA A 54 0.04 7.63 4.45
C ALA A 54 1.18 8.62 4.17
N PRO A 55 1.36 9.19 2.95
CA PRO A 55 2.30 10.29 2.67
C PRO A 55 2.21 11.47 3.62
N VAL A 56 0.99 11.89 3.97
CA VAL A 56 0.76 12.99 4.90
C VAL A 56 1.32 12.63 6.27
N ALA A 57 0.94 11.46 6.82
CA ALA A 57 1.44 10.98 8.11
C ALA A 57 2.92 10.56 8.10
N LEU A 58 3.49 10.29 6.92
CA LEU A 58 4.89 9.92 6.73
C LEU A 58 5.82 11.12 6.85
N VAL A 59 5.41 12.29 6.34
CA VAL A 59 6.27 13.47 6.19
C VAL A 59 5.87 14.61 7.11
N LEU A 60 4.57 14.97 7.16
CA LEU A 60 4.10 16.18 7.82
C LEU A 60 4.38 16.21 9.34
N PRO A 61 4.14 15.13 10.11
CA PRO A 61 4.43 15.09 11.55
C PRO A 61 5.88 15.45 11.89
N MET A 62 6.83 14.90 11.13
CA MET A 62 8.25 15.18 11.30
C MET A 62 8.64 16.60 10.91
N LEU A 63 7.97 17.21 9.92
CA LEU A 63 8.22 18.61 9.55
C LEU A 63 7.68 19.58 10.60
N LEU A 64 6.56 19.23 11.23
CA LEU A 64 5.92 20.05 12.25
C LEU A 64 6.47 19.82 13.66
N GLY A 65 7.32 18.80 13.86
CA GLY A 65 7.88 18.45 15.17
C GLY A 65 6.83 17.91 16.15
N GLY A 66 5.78 17.27 15.65
CA GLY A 66 4.66 16.78 16.47
C GLY A 66 4.02 15.53 15.87
N LEU A 67 3.51 14.64 16.73
CA LEU A 67 2.93 13.34 16.35
C LEU A 67 3.89 12.44 15.55
N GLU A 68 5.21 12.56 15.74
CA GLU A 68 6.22 11.83 14.97
C GLU A 68 6.09 10.30 15.04
N TRP A 69 5.45 9.78 16.08
CA TRP A 69 5.09 8.37 16.23
C TRP A 69 4.20 7.84 15.10
N THR A 70 3.48 8.69 14.36
CA THR A 70 2.67 8.24 13.22
C THR A 70 3.52 7.89 12.00
N THR A 71 4.73 8.44 11.85
CA THR A 71 5.61 8.21 10.70
C THR A 71 5.97 6.72 10.50
N PRO A 72 6.51 5.99 11.49
CA PRO A 72 6.80 4.58 11.32
C PRO A 72 5.54 3.72 11.08
N LEU A 73 4.39 4.10 11.65
CA LEU A 73 3.11 3.41 11.41
C LEU A 73 2.58 3.64 9.99
N ALA A 74 2.66 4.88 9.49
CA ALA A 74 2.30 5.22 8.11
C ALA A 74 3.18 4.46 7.11
N ALA A 75 4.49 4.41 7.36
CA ALA A 75 5.43 3.64 6.56
C ALA A 75 5.11 2.13 6.57
N ALA A 76 4.78 1.56 7.73
CA ALA A 76 4.40 0.16 7.85
C ALA A 76 3.10 -0.15 7.10
N GLY A 77 2.05 0.67 7.28
CA GLY A 77 0.79 0.51 6.56
C GLY A 77 0.96 0.63 5.04
N LEU A 78 1.79 1.58 4.60
CA LEU A 78 2.15 1.75 3.19
C LEU A 78 2.89 0.52 2.65
N ALA A 79 3.82 -0.05 3.42
CA ALA A 79 4.51 -1.28 3.03
C ALA A 79 3.51 -2.45 2.85
N VAL A 80 2.56 -2.61 3.76
CA VAL A 80 1.55 -3.67 3.67
C VAL A 80 0.65 -3.50 2.45
N VAL A 81 0.04 -2.32 2.24
CA VAL A 81 -0.89 -2.11 1.10
C VAL A 81 -0.18 -2.28 -0.24
N THR A 82 1.07 -1.83 -0.33
CA THR A 82 1.86 -1.93 -1.56
C THR A 82 2.32 -3.36 -1.81
N LEU A 83 2.61 -4.13 -0.76
CA LEU A 83 2.90 -5.56 -0.89
C LEU A 83 1.67 -6.34 -1.36
N MET A 84 0.46 -5.95 -0.95
CA MET A 84 -0.77 -6.53 -1.49
C MET A 84 -0.95 -6.20 -2.99
N ALA A 85 -0.61 -4.98 -3.41
CA ALA A 85 -0.59 -4.61 -4.83
C ALA A 85 0.42 -5.44 -5.65
N CYS A 86 1.58 -5.78 -5.08
CA CYS A 86 2.52 -6.72 -5.70
C CYS A 86 1.87 -8.10 -5.95
N GLY A 87 1.19 -8.66 -4.95
CA GLY A 87 0.47 -9.93 -5.11
C GLY A 87 -0.61 -9.87 -6.20
N PHE A 88 -1.29 -8.73 -6.34
CA PHE A 88 -2.25 -8.49 -7.42
C PHE A 88 -1.59 -8.54 -8.81
N HIS A 89 -0.48 -7.80 -9.00
CA HIS A 89 0.24 -7.79 -10.28
C HIS A 89 0.86 -9.14 -10.64
N LEU A 90 1.38 -9.88 -9.65
CA LEU A 90 1.90 -11.23 -9.87
C LEU A 90 0.82 -12.17 -10.43
N ARG A 91 -0.41 -12.07 -9.93
CA ARG A 91 -1.54 -12.85 -10.44
C ARG A 91 -1.95 -12.46 -11.85
N ALA A 92 -1.92 -11.16 -12.16
CA ALA A 92 -2.18 -10.65 -13.50
C ALA A 92 -1.07 -11.01 -14.51
N GLY A 93 0.03 -11.65 -14.08
CA GLY A 93 1.19 -11.94 -14.93
C GLY A 93 2.01 -10.69 -15.27
N GLU A 94 1.83 -9.60 -14.51
CA GLU A 94 2.45 -8.31 -14.71
C GLU A 94 3.74 -8.18 -13.91
N TRP A 95 4.81 -8.80 -14.41
CA TRP A 95 6.09 -8.89 -13.69
C TRP A 95 6.72 -7.54 -13.37
N LEU A 96 6.63 -6.57 -14.28
CA LEU A 96 7.24 -5.25 -14.07
C LEU A 96 6.48 -4.42 -13.00
N PRO A 97 5.14 -4.28 -13.06
CA PRO A 97 4.36 -3.70 -11.96
C PRO A 97 4.52 -4.42 -10.62
N ALA A 98 4.62 -5.76 -10.62
CA ALA A 98 4.90 -6.53 -9.41
C ALA A 98 6.27 -6.19 -8.80
N LEU A 99 7.31 -6.09 -9.63
CA LEU A 99 8.64 -5.70 -9.16
C LEU A 99 8.65 -4.27 -8.63
N GLU A 100 7.98 -3.35 -9.32
CA GLU A 100 7.87 -1.94 -8.90
C GLU A 100 7.20 -1.83 -7.52
N THR A 101 6.03 -2.45 -7.35
CA THR A 101 5.31 -2.43 -6.08
C THR A 101 6.09 -3.14 -4.97
N ALA A 102 6.80 -4.23 -5.26
CA ALA A 102 7.71 -4.85 -4.29
C ALA A 102 8.82 -3.88 -3.84
N MET A 103 9.42 -3.14 -4.77
CA MET A 103 10.45 -2.13 -4.47
C MET A 103 9.91 -1.03 -3.57
N TRP A 104 8.72 -0.50 -3.87
CA TRP A 104 8.08 0.52 -3.04
C TRP A 104 7.72 0.01 -1.64
N ALA A 105 7.22 -1.23 -1.54
CA ALA A 105 6.94 -1.87 -0.26
C ALA A 105 8.21 -2.04 0.59
N MET A 106 9.32 -2.47 -0.02
CA MET A 106 10.62 -2.59 0.66
C MET A 106 11.14 -1.24 1.13
N LEU A 107 11.02 -0.19 0.31
CA LEU A 107 11.44 1.16 0.70
C LEU A 107 10.62 1.69 1.88
N ALA A 108 9.29 1.50 1.85
CA ALA A 108 8.40 1.86 2.95
C ALA A 108 8.73 1.06 4.23
N GLY A 109 8.99 -0.24 4.10
CA GLY A 109 9.44 -1.09 5.21
C GLY A 109 10.76 -0.62 5.82
N ALA A 110 11.74 -0.24 4.98
CA ALA A 110 13.01 0.31 5.44
C ALA A 110 12.82 1.63 6.21
N VAL A 111 11.89 2.49 5.78
CA VAL A 111 11.53 3.70 6.53
C VAL A 111 10.88 3.35 7.87
N ALA A 112 9.95 2.41 7.89
CA ALA A 112 9.28 1.96 9.13
C ALA A 112 10.31 1.48 10.16
N VAL A 113 11.24 0.62 9.75
CA VAL A 113 12.33 0.11 10.60
C VAL A 113 13.27 1.23 11.03
N GLY A 114 13.71 2.08 10.09
CA GLY A 114 14.64 3.18 10.36
C GLY A 114 14.07 4.27 11.27
N ARG A 115 12.74 4.40 11.34
CA ARG A 115 12.02 5.37 12.19
C ARG A 115 11.32 4.74 13.37
N TRP A 116 11.51 3.44 13.63
CA TRP A 116 10.76 2.70 14.65
C TRP A 116 10.86 3.32 16.04
N GLY A 117 12.01 3.92 16.38
CA GLY A 117 12.21 4.61 17.65
C GLY A 117 11.24 5.77 17.91
N LEU A 118 10.65 6.38 16.88
CA LEU A 118 9.67 7.46 17.02
C LEU A 118 8.36 6.98 17.66
N LEU A 119 8.06 5.68 17.65
CA LEU A 119 6.88 5.14 18.34
C LEU A 119 6.89 5.46 19.84
N ALA A 120 8.07 5.60 20.45
CA ALA A 120 8.20 5.95 21.87
C ALA A 120 7.69 7.37 22.19
N THR A 121 7.49 8.22 21.19
CA THR A 121 6.90 9.56 21.34
C THR A 121 5.37 9.54 21.30
N GLY A 122 4.77 8.37 21.04
CA GLY A 122 3.34 8.19 20.89
C GLY A 122 2.61 7.82 22.19
N PRO A 123 1.28 7.71 22.12
CA PRO A 123 0.49 7.24 23.26
C PRO A 123 0.84 5.79 23.60
N SER A 124 0.83 5.45 24.89
CA SER A 124 0.93 4.06 25.34
C SER A 124 -0.36 3.32 25.00
N LEU A 125 -0.23 2.18 24.31
CA LEU A 125 -1.32 1.27 24.06
C LEU A 125 -1.31 0.19 25.15
N THR A 126 -2.42 0.00 25.84
CA THR A 126 -2.52 -1.07 26.83
C THR A 126 -2.62 -2.42 26.12
N PRO A 127 -2.14 -3.53 26.73
CA PRO A 127 -2.22 -4.85 26.12
C PRO A 127 -3.64 -5.27 25.73
N GLU A 128 -4.64 -4.84 26.51
CA GLU A 128 -6.06 -5.14 26.28
C GLU A 128 -6.57 -4.56 24.98
N LEU A 129 -6.00 -3.44 24.51
CA LEU A 129 -6.32 -2.85 23.20
C LEU A 129 -5.40 -3.37 22.09
N LEU A 130 -4.11 -3.54 22.40
CA LEU A 130 -3.10 -3.90 21.41
C LEU A 130 -3.34 -5.31 20.83
N VAL A 131 -3.66 -6.29 21.68
CA VAL A 131 -3.91 -7.68 21.26
C VAL A 131 -5.07 -7.79 20.27
N PRO A 132 -6.28 -7.27 20.53
CA PRO A 132 -7.38 -7.39 19.57
C PRO A 132 -7.10 -6.59 18.29
N VAL A 133 -6.45 -5.44 18.36
CA VAL A 133 -6.07 -4.67 17.16
C VAL A 133 -5.14 -5.48 16.26
N ILE A 134 -4.08 -6.07 16.83
CA ILE A 134 -3.16 -6.94 16.08
C ILE A 134 -3.93 -8.14 15.53
N GLY A 135 -4.79 -8.77 16.33
CA GLY A 135 -5.61 -9.90 15.88
C GLY A 135 -6.46 -9.56 14.65
N VAL A 136 -7.15 -8.43 14.68
CA VAL A 136 -7.96 -7.95 13.54
C VAL A 136 -7.10 -7.67 12.31
N LEU A 137 -5.97 -6.99 12.48
CA LEU A 137 -5.06 -6.65 11.38
C LEU A 137 -4.45 -7.90 10.74
N VAL A 138 -4.02 -8.88 11.56
CA VAL A 138 -3.46 -10.14 11.07
C VAL A 138 -4.53 -10.96 10.35
N VAL A 139 -5.74 -11.09 10.91
CA VAL A 139 -6.83 -11.80 10.25
C VAL A 139 -7.19 -11.12 8.93
N ALA A 140 -7.34 -9.79 8.91
CA ALA A 140 -7.61 -9.03 7.69
C ALA A 140 -6.49 -9.23 6.65
N LEU A 141 -5.23 -9.19 7.06
CA LEU A 141 -4.09 -9.41 6.16
C LEU A 141 -4.09 -10.83 5.60
N VAL A 142 -4.30 -11.85 6.42
CA VAL A 142 -4.34 -13.26 6.00
C VAL A 142 -5.51 -13.48 5.03
N VAL A 143 -6.69 -12.96 5.33
CA VAL A 143 -7.86 -13.04 4.44
C VAL A 143 -7.56 -12.38 3.11
N ASN A 144 -6.94 -11.19 3.10
CA ASN A 144 -6.57 -10.50 1.86
C ASN A 144 -5.52 -11.29 1.06
N ILE A 145 -4.47 -11.81 1.70
CA ILE A 145 -3.46 -12.65 1.04
C ILE A 145 -4.12 -13.88 0.42
N ILE A 146 -4.96 -14.59 1.17
CA ILE A 146 -5.69 -15.76 0.69
C ILE A 146 -6.61 -15.40 -0.47
N ALA A 147 -7.39 -14.33 -0.35
CA ALA A 147 -8.31 -13.88 -1.39
C ALA A 147 -7.56 -13.50 -2.69
N ILE A 148 -6.41 -12.84 -2.54
CA ILE A 148 -5.49 -12.60 -3.65
C ILE A 148 -5.12 -13.96 -4.26
N PHE A 149 -4.44 -14.86 -3.56
CA PHE A 149 -3.89 -16.07 -4.20
C PHE A 149 -4.90 -17.18 -4.58
N ARG A 150 -6.14 -17.17 -4.07
CA ARG A 150 -7.15 -18.19 -4.40
C ARG A 150 -7.99 -17.90 -5.62
N THR A 151 -8.05 -16.65 -6.07
CA THR A 151 -8.90 -16.29 -7.20
C THR A 151 -8.06 -16.45 -8.48
N PRO A 152 -8.41 -17.35 -9.43
CA PRO A 152 -7.66 -17.47 -10.68
C PRO A 152 -7.79 -16.18 -11.47
N ALA A 153 -6.68 -15.58 -11.89
CA ALA A 153 -6.72 -14.56 -12.94
C ALA A 153 -6.64 -15.28 -14.29
N PRO A 154 -7.50 -14.97 -15.28
CA PRO A 154 -7.37 -15.55 -16.60
C PRO A 154 -5.99 -15.20 -17.15
N SER A 155 -5.29 -16.19 -17.69
CA SER A 155 -3.99 -15.96 -18.31
C SER A 155 -4.15 -15.04 -19.52
N ARG A 156 -3.11 -14.25 -19.82
CA ARG A 156 -3.12 -13.36 -21.00
C ARG A 156 -3.43 -14.12 -22.30
N ALA A 157 -3.07 -15.40 -22.39
CA ALA A 157 -3.42 -16.28 -23.51
C ALA A 157 -4.93 -16.56 -23.57
N GLU A 158 -5.55 -16.95 -22.45
CA GLU A 158 -7.01 -17.18 -22.37
C GLU A 158 -7.81 -15.91 -22.65
N ALA A 159 -7.32 -14.75 -22.21
CA ALA A 159 -7.95 -13.46 -22.49
C ALA A 159 -7.94 -13.14 -24.00
N LEU A 160 -6.79 -13.34 -24.67
CA LEU A 160 -6.65 -13.12 -26.11
C LEU A 160 -7.47 -14.12 -26.93
N ASP A 161 -7.53 -15.39 -26.52
CA ASP A 161 -8.36 -16.40 -27.18
C ASP A 161 -9.85 -16.09 -27.03
N THR A 162 -10.27 -15.57 -25.87
CA THR A 162 -11.66 -15.16 -25.63
C THR A 162 -12.03 -13.93 -26.47
N GLU A 163 -11.11 -12.98 -26.63
CA GLU A 163 -11.29 -11.78 -27.46
C GLU A 163 -11.36 -12.16 -28.95
N ALA A 164 -10.47 -13.04 -29.40
CA ALA A 164 -10.47 -13.57 -30.77
C ALA A 164 -11.73 -14.40 -31.10
N ALA A 165 -12.28 -15.12 -30.12
CA ALA A 165 -13.53 -15.87 -30.30
C ALA A 165 -14.80 -15.00 -30.33
N ARG A 166 -14.71 -13.73 -29.92
CA ARG A 166 -15.82 -12.77 -29.90
C ARG A 166 -15.80 -11.78 -31.08
N ALA A 167 -14.74 -11.77 -31.87
CA ALA A 167 -14.58 -10.95 -33.08
C ALA A 167 -15.04 -11.70 -34.34
#